data_AF-A0A849DZR8-F1
#
_entry.id   AF-A0A849DZR8-F1
#
_cell.length_a   1.000
_cell.length_b   1.000
_cell.length_c   1.000
_cell.angle_alpha   90.00
_cell.angle_beta   90.00
_cell.angle_gamma   90.00
#
_symmetry.space_group_name_H-M   'P 1'
#
loop_
_entity.id
_entity.type
_entity.pdbx_description
1 polymer ?
#
loop_
_entity_poly.entity_id
_entity_poly.type
_entity_poly.pdbx_seq_one_letter_code
_entity_poly.pdbx_strand_id
1 'polypeptide(L)'
;LMAIESQLNEHGNFDRISVGFPGVVVDGVTMSAHNLHKYWQGFDLANDIAKRTSVPVRVVNDADMQGYGVISGQGVELVLTLGTGFGSALFIDGMLVPNLELGHHIFKNNKTYEQLLGQSARKHAGNKRWRKRLLQAIKQLDALFNPRVIYIGGGNAKKINMSLPEKVKTTHNIAGILGGIKLWADKSNSP
;
A
#
# COMPACT_ATOMS: atom_id res chain seq x y z
N LEU A 1 -17.86 -10.95 4.78
CA LEU A 1 -17.93 -12.20 4.01
C LEU A 1 -18.89 -12.07 2.82
N MET A 2 -20.15 -11.65 2.99
CA MET A 2 -21.10 -11.44 1.86
C MET A 2 -20.55 -10.60 0.68
N ALA A 3 -19.78 -9.54 0.97
CA ALA A 3 -19.16 -8.73 -0.09
C ALA A 3 -18.10 -9.50 -0.91
N ILE A 4 -17.36 -10.41 -0.27
CA ILE A 4 -16.39 -11.27 -0.96
C ILE A 4 -17.13 -12.26 -1.85
N GLU A 5 -18.18 -12.90 -1.34
CA GLU A 5 -19.02 -13.83 -2.12
C GLU A 5 -19.65 -13.15 -3.34
N SER A 6 -20.16 -11.92 -3.21
CA SER A 6 -20.67 -11.14 -4.35
C SER A 6 -19.62 -10.96 -5.43
N GLN A 7 -18.41 -10.53 -5.05
CA GLN A 7 -17.31 -10.32 -6.00
C GLN A 7 -16.85 -11.63 -6.66
N LEU A 8 -16.78 -12.73 -5.91
CA LEU A 8 -16.43 -14.04 -6.46
C LEU A 8 -17.47 -14.53 -7.48
N ASN A 9 -18.75 -14.23 -7.28
CA ASN A 9 -19.82 -14.63 -8.20
C ASN A 9 -19.91 -13.73 -9.44
N GLU A 10 -19.45 -12.49 -9.36
CA GLU A 10 -19.44 -11.53 -10.49
C GLU A 10 -18.33 -11.82 -11.51
N HIS A 11 -17.28 -12.51 -11.09
CA HIS A 11 -16.17 -12.91 -11.95
C HIS A 11 -16.30 -14.40 -12.27
N GLY A 12 -16.13 -14.77 -13.56
CA GLY A 12 -16.20 -16.16 -14.00
C GLY A 12 -15.02 -17.00 -13.48
N ASN A 13 -14.52 -17.94 -14.29
CA ASN A 13 -13.39 -18.77 -13.86
C ASN A 13 -12.10 -17.95 -13.71
N PHE A 14 -11.32 -18.24 -12.68
CA PHE A 14 -10.01 -17.66 -12.41
C PHE A 14 -9.07 -18.73 -11.84
N ASP A 15 -7.76 -18.61 -12.12
CA ASP A 15 -6.77 -19.61 -11.69
C ASP A 15 -6.16 -19.32 -10.31
N ARG A 16 -6.26 -18.07 -9.84
CA ARG A 16 -5.64 -17.57 -8.61
C ARG A 16 -6.23 -16.21 -8.20
N ILE A 17 -6.12 -15.88 -6.91
CA ILE A 17 -6.65 -14.64 -6.33
C ILE A 17 -5.54 -13.88 -5.58
N SER A 18 -5.48 -12.57 -5.82
CA SER A 18 -4.66 -11.64 -5.03
C SER A 18 -5.56 -10.68 -4.28
N VAL A 19 -5.27 -10.46 -2.99
CA VAL A 19 -6.03 -9.55 -2.14
C VAL A 19 -5.10 -8.50 -1.54
N GLY A 20 -5.42 -7.22 -1.77
CA GLY A 20 -4.84 -6.12 -1.03
C GLY A 20 -5.68 -5.79 0.19
N PHE A 21 -5.06 -5.83 1.36
CA PHE A 21 -5.72 -5.58 2.62
C PHE A 21 -5.20 -4.27 3.26
N PRO A 22 -6.08 -3.38 3.76
CA PRO A 22 -5.66 -2.13 4.38
C PRO A 22 -5.20 -2.35 5.84
N GLY A 23 -4.02 -2.94 6.00
CA GLY A 23 -3.41 -3.25 7.28
C GLY A 23 -2.27 -4.26 7.16
N VAL A 24 -1.71 -4.67 8.30
CA VAL A 24 -0.59 -5.62 8.34
C VAL A 24 -1.11 -7.02 8.03
N VAL A 25 -0.45 -7.70 7.09
CA VAL A 25 -0.72 -9.10 6.74
C VAL A 25 0.56 -9.91 6.93
N VAL A 26 0.45 -11.06 7.59
CA VAL A 26 1.54 -12.02 7.80
C VAL A 26 1.01 -13.39 7.43
N ASP A 27 1.66 -14.07 6.49
CA ASP A 27 1.28 -15.42 6.03
C ASP A 27 -0.20 -15.58 5.66
N GLY A 28 -0.79 -14.53 5.05
CA GLY A 28 -2.20 -14.51 4.66
C GLY A 28 -3.18 -14.16 5.78
N VAL A 29 -2.70 -14.00 7.02
CA VAL A 29 -3.48 -13.61 8.20
C VAL A 29 -3.42 -12.10 8.41
N THR A 30 -4.58 -11.48 8.61
CA THR A 30 -4.69 -10.04 8.84
C THR A 30 -4.39 -9.71 10.31
N MET A 31 -3.28 -9.04 10.59
CA MET A 31 -2.75 -8.81 11.95
C MET A 31 -3.21 -7.48 12.55
N SER A 32 -3.39 -6.47 11.72
CA SER A 32 -3.91 -5.15 12.12
C SER A 32 -4.91 -4.66 11.09
N ALA A 33 -5.91 -3.91 11.54
CA ALA A 33 -6.95 -3.39 10.67
C ALA A 33 -7.49 -2.05 11.22
N HIS A 34 -6.61 -1.06 11.35
CA HIS A 34 -6.90 0.21 12.05
C HIS A 34 -8.17 0.94 11.59
N ASN A 35 -8.50 0.82 10.30
CA ASN A 35 -9.66 1.47 9.68
C ASN A 35 -10.84 0.51 9.42
N LEU A 36 -10.76 -0.74 9.89
CA LEU A 36 -11.80 -1.76 9.71
C LEU A 36 -12.29 -2.30 11.06
N HIS A 37 -13.35 -3.10 11.02
CA HIS A 37 -13.88 -3.76 12.21
C HIS A 37 -12.87 -4.75 12.82
N LYS A 38 -12.80 -4.83 14.16
CA LYS A 38 -11.87 -5.70 14.91
C LYS A 38 -11.91 -7.20 14.55
N TYR A 39 -12.98 -7.65 13.90
CA TYR A 39 -13.10 -9.03 13.42
C TYR A 39 -11.97 -9.43 12.47
N TRP A 40 -11.39 -8.47 11.76
CA TRP A 40 -10.27 -8.71 10.87
C TRP A 40 -8.95 -8.95 11.61
N GLN A 41 -8.86 -8.76 12.92
CA GLN A 41 -7.62 -9.03 13.63
C GLN A 41 -7.47 -10.54 13.91
N GLY A 42 -6.40 -11.14 13.39
CA GLY A 42 -6.15 -12.58 13.46
C GLY A 42 -6.99 -13.42 12.49
N PHE A 43 -7.61 -12.80 11.49
CA PHE A 43 -8.44 -13.52 10.52
C PHE A 43 -7.58 -14.10 9.39
N ASP A 44 -7.65 -15.41 9.20
CA ASP A 44 -6.97 -16.13 8.11
C ASP A 44 -7.72 -15.94 6.79
N LEU A 45 -7.53 -14.76 6.21
CA LEU A 45 -8.22 -14.32 5.01
C LEU A 45 -7.83 -15.16 3.79
N ALA A 46 -6.55 -15.52 3.68
CA ALA A 46 -6.05 -16.33 2.59
C ALA A 46 -6.75 -17.69 2.54
N ASN A 47 -6.77 -18.41 3.67
CA ASN A 47 -7.39 -19.74 3.71
C ASN A 47 -8.92 -19.69 3.66
N ASP A 48 -9.58 -18.68 4.22
CA ASP A 48 -11.04 -18.55 4.09
C ASP A 48 -11.45 -18.40 2.60
N ILE A 49 -10.77 -17.54 1.84
CA ILE A 49 -11.03 -17.38 0.41
C ILE A 49 -10.64 -18.64 -0.37
N ALA A 50 -9.48 -19.24 -0.07
CA ALA A 50 -9.01 -20.45 -0.76
C ALA A 50 -10.00 -21.62 -0.58
N LYS A 51 -10.55 -21.82 0.63
CA LYS A 51 -11.56 -22.85 0.90
C LYS A 51 -12.85 -22.65 0.11
N ARG A 52 -13.24 -21.40 -0.14
CA ARG A 52 -14.46 -21.06 -0.88
C ARG A 52 -14.31 -21.22 -2.38
N THR A 53 -13.10 -21.05 -2.90
CA THR A 53 -12.84 -20.93 -4.34
C THR A 53 -12.04 -22.07 -4.92
N SER A 54 -11.38 -22.88 -4.08
CA SER A 54 -10.48 -23.97 -4.46
C SER A 54 -9.31 -23.53 -5.35
N VAL A 55 -8.93 -22.25 -5.30
CA VAL A 55 -7.77 -21.71 -6.02
C VAL A 55 -6.73 -21.11 -5.06
N PRO A 56 -5.46 -21.01 -5.46
CA PRO A 56 -4.44 -20.33 -4.67
C PRO A 56 -4.78 -18.86 -4.39
N VAL A 57 -4.57 -18.43 -3.15
CA VAL A 57 -4.81 -17.06 -2.69
C VAL A 57 -3.54 -16.47 -2.08
N ARG A 58 -3.19 -15.23 -2.47
CA ARG A 58 -2.18 -14.42 -1.77
C ARG A 58 -2.83 -13.16 -1.22
N VAL A 59 -2.55 -12.86 0.04
CA VAL A 59 -3.02 -11.63 0.71
C VAL A 59 -1.79 -10.83 1.13
N VAL A 60 -1.77 -9.55 0.79
CA VAL A 60 -0.71 -8.60 1.15
C VAL A 60 -1.33 -7.27 1.56
N ASN A 61 -0.53 -6.37 2.14
CA ASN A 61 -0.96 -5.00 2.36
C ASN A 61 -1.29 -4.30 1.02
N ASP A 62 -2.22 -3.35 1.05
CA ASP A 62 -2.66 -2.62 -0.15
C ASP A 62 -1.54 -1.76 -0.78
N ALA A 63 -0.69 -1.13 0.02
CA ALA A 63 0.49 -0.41 -0.44
C ALA A 63 1.54 -1.35 -1.03
N ASP A 64 1.76 -2.52 -0.43
CA ASP A 64 2.67 -3.56 -0.95
C ASP A 64 2.21 -4.02 -2.33
N MET A 65 0.92 -4.37 -2.47
CA MET A 65 0.32 -4.75 -3.74
C MET A 65 0.48 -3.65 -4.77
N GLN A 66 0.17 -2.40 -4.42
CA GLN A 66 0.36 -1.27 -5.33
C GLN A 66 1.83 -1.11 -5.74
N GLY A 67 2.76 -1.37 -4.83
CA GLY A 67 4.19 -1.32 -5.08
C GLY A 67 4.64 -2.28 -6.17
N TYR A 68 4.24 -3.55 -6.11
CA TYR A 68 4.53 -4.52 -7.18
C TYR A 68 4.06 -4.02 -8.55
N GLY A 69 2.97 -3.26 -8.61
CA GLY A 69 2.44 -2.70 -9.85
C GLY A 69 3.38 -1.69 -10.52
N VAL A 70 4.20 -0.95 -9.76
CA VAL A 70 4.87 0.29 -10.22
C VAL A 70 6.38 0.26 -10.16
N ILE A 71 6.96 -0.57 -9.30
CA ILE A 71 8.42 -0.65 -9.15
C ILE A 71 9.10 -1.16 -10.43
N SER A 72 10.34 -0.72 -10.62
CA SER A 72 11.22 -1.19 -11.69
C SER A 72 12.01 -2.44 -11.32
N GLY A 73 12.13 -2.74 -10.03
CA GLY A 73 12.89 -3.86 -9.48
C GLY A 73 14.38 -3.58 -9.37
N GLN A 74 14.80 -2.33 -9.19
CA GLN A 74 16.22 -1.94 -9.20
C GLN A 74 16.58 -1.06 -7.99
N GLY A 75 17.47 -1.57 -7.14
CA GLY A 75 17.92 -0.89 -5.93
C GLY A 75 16.79 -0.70 -4.93
N VAL A 76 16.90 0.36 -4.14
CA VAL A 76 15.89 0.72 -3.13
C VAL A 76 14.77 1.52 -3.77
N GLU A 77 13.53 1.04 -3.71
CA GLU A 77 12.35 1.72 -4.23
C GLU A 77 11.31 1.89 -3.12
N LEU A 78 10.82 3.12 -2.94
CA LEU A 78 9.84 3.45 -1.91
C LEU A 78 8.51 3.80 -2.54
N VAL A 79 7.43 3.22 -2.05
CA VAL A 79 6.07 3.47 -2.52
C VAL A 79 5.28 4.08 -1.38
N LEU A 80 4.61 5.21 -1.64
CA LEU A 80 3.76 5.92 -0.68
C LEU A 80 2.32 5.96 -1.22
N THR A 81 1.36 5.54 -0.41
CA THR A 81 -0.06 5.61 -0.77
C THR A 81 -0.77 6.65 0.09
N LEU A 82 -1.27 7.71 -0.56
CA LEU A 82 -1.93 8.83 0.11
C LEU A 82 -3.44 8.72 -0.08
N GLY A 83 -4.16 8.35 0.98
CA GLY A 83 -5.59 8.07 0.94
C GLY A 83 -6.30 8.57 2.19
N THR A 84 -7.21 7.75 2.73
CA THR A 84 -7.79 7.97 4.06
C THR A 84 -6.67 8.14 5.09
N GLY A 85 -5.71 7.22 5.08
CA GLY A 85 -4.48 7.24 5.86
C GLY A 85 -3.21 7.50 5.03
N PHE A 86 -2.09 6.94 5.52
CA PHE A 86 -0.79 6.92 4.83
C PHE A 86 -0.24 5.49 4.84
N GLY A 87 -0.16 4.87 3.67
CA GLY A 87 0.49 3.57 3.51
C GLY A 87 1.88 3.70 2.88
N SER A 88 2.70 2.68 3.08
CA SER A 88 4.04 2.60 2.54
C SER A 88 4.41 1.18 2.19
N ALA A 89 5.26 1.02 1.17
CA ALA A 89 5.95 -0.22 0.88
C ALA A 89 7.39 0.09 0.47
N LEU A 90 8.34 -0.74 0.90
CA LEU A 90 9.75 -0.60 0.59
C LEU A 90 10.21 -1.86 -0.15
N PHE A 91 10.94 -1.67 -1.25
CA PHE A 91 11.47 -2.76 -2.05
C PHE A 91 12.98 -2.63 -2.18
N ILE A 92 13.66 -3.77 -2.22
CA ILE A 92 15.10 -3.89 -2.51
C ILE A 92 15.23 -4.88 -3.66
N ASP A 93 15.68 -4.40 -4.82
CA ASP A 93 15.88 -5.22 -6.03
C ASP A 93 14.65 -6.06 -6.41
N GLY A 94 13.47 -5.44 -6.30
CA GLY A 94 12.18 -6.06 -6.62
C GLY A 94 11.59 -6.94 -5.51
N MET A 95 12.33 -7.18 -4.42
CA MET A 95 11.85 -7.92 -3.25
C MET A 95 11.22 -6.96 -2.24
N LEU A 96 10.05 -7.31 -1.73
CA LEU A 96 9.36 -6.54 -0.70
C LEU A 96 10.09 -6.65 0.65
N VAL A 97 10.24 -5.52 1.34
CA VAL A 97 10.54 -5.50 2.78
C VAL A 97 9.20 -5.54 3.52
N PRO A 98 8.83 -6.68 4.14
CA PRO A 98 7.49 -6.88 4.64
C PRO A 98 7.18 -6.00 5.85
N ASN A 99 5.89 -5.70 6.02
CA ASN A 99 5.31 -5.13 7.25
C ASN A 99 5.84 -3.73 7.65
N LEU A 100 6.36 -2.95 6.70
CA LEU A 100 6.83 -1.60 6.96
C LEU A 100 5.67 -0.58 7.04
N GLU A 101 5.29 -0.20 8.26
CA GLU A 101 4.20 0.75 8.55
C GLU A 101 4.72 2.18 8.81
N LEU A 102 5.27 2.87 7.79
CA LEU A 102 5.79 4.24 7.95
C LEU A 102 4.72 5.25 8.36
N GLY A 103 3.45 5.00 8.06
CA GLY A 103 2.34 5.89 8.41
C GLY A 103 2.27 6.21 9.91
N HIS A 104 2.72 5.29 10.76
CA HIS A 104 2.71 5.40 12.22
C HIS A 104 4.02 5.95 12.81
N HIS A 105 5.08 6.08 12.02
CA HIS A 105 6.32 6.70 12.49
C HIS A 105 6.14 8.20 12.75
N ILE A 106 6.79 8.72 13.81
CA ILE A 106 6.74 10.14 14.17
C ILE A 106 7.45 10.98 13.09
N PHE A 107 6.70 11.85 12.43
CA PHE A 107 7.23 12.72 11.38
C PHE A 107 7.62 14.09 11.92
N LYS A 108 6.66 14.82 12.50
CA LYS A 108 6.88 16.23 12.87
C LYS A 108 5.94 16.67 13.98
N ASN A 109 6.48 17.47 14.92
CA ASN A 109 5.73 18.02 16.06
C ASN A 109 4.97 16.93 16.84
N ASN A 110 5.65 15.81 17.11
CA ASN A 110 5.08 14.63 17.77
C ASN A 110 3.84 14.04 17.06
N LYS A 111 3.72 14.26 15.74
CA LYS A 111 2.65 13.68 14.91
C LYS A 111 3.23 12.75 13.87
N THR A 112 2.50 11.68 13.59
CA THR A 112 2.90 10.68 12.60
C THR A 112 2.75 11.18 11.17
N TYR A 113 3.30 10.45 10.20
CA TYR A 113 3.07 10.73 8.78
C TYR A 113 1.57 10.71 8.45
N GLU A 114 0.83 9.71 8.91
CA GLU A 114 -0.61 9.59 8.69
C GLU A 114 -1.39 10.77 9.28
N GLN A 115 -1.10 11.16 10.53
CA GLN A 115 -1.79 12.26 11.21
C GLN A 115 -1.57 13.61 10.51
N LEU A 116 -0.54 13.74 9.67
CA LEU A 116 -0.20 14.97 8.96
C LEU A 116 -0.53 14.96 7.46
N LEU A 117 -0.60 13.78 6.85
CA LEU A 117 -0.75 13.57 5.40
C LEU A 117 -2.00 12.79 4.99
N GLY A 118 -2.71 12.15 5.93
CA GLY A 118 -3.99 11.50 5.67
C GLY A 118 -5.08 12.47 5.23
N GLN A 119 -6.21 11.93 4.77
CA GLN A 119 -7.31 12.72 4.20
C GLN A 119 -7.87 13.75 5.18
N SER A 120 -8.05 13.37 6.44
CA SER A 120 -8.53 14.28 7.48
C SER A 120 -7.58 15.47 7.65
N ALA A 121 -6.29 15.22 7.78
CA ALA A 121 -5.26 16.26 7.91
C ALA A 121 -5.24 17.20 6.69
N ARG A 122 -5.42 16.66 5.47
CA ARG A 122 -5.53 17.45 4.24
C ARG A 122 -6.75 18.36 4.24
N LYS A 123 -7.93 17.82 4.58
CA LYS A 123 -9.20 18.58 4.60
C LYS A 123 -9.13 19.75 5.60
N HIS A 124 -8.62 19.50 6.82
CA HIS A 124 -8.49 20.53 7.85
C HIS A 124 -7.43 21.60 7.52
N ALA A 125 -6.28 21.20 6.96
CA ALA A 125 -5.17 22.13 6.69
C ALA A 125 -5.26 22.85 5.33
N GLY A 126 -6.07 22.34 4.41
CA GLY A 126 -6.12 22.78 3.02
C GLY A 126 -4.96 22.25 2.16
N ASN A 127 -5.17 22.19 0.85
CA ASN A 127 -4.23 21.57 -0.11
C ASN A 127 -2.86 22.26 -0.15
N LYS A 128 -2.77 23.58 0.10
CA LYS A 128 -1.49 24.32 0.10
C LYS A 128 -0.59 23.85 1.25
N ARG A 129 -1.13 23.78 2.47
CA ARG A 129 -0.35 23.36 3.65
C ARG A 129 -0.05 21.86 3.62
N TRP A 130 -1.00 21.04 3.17
CA TRP A 130 -0.80 19.61 2.99
C TRP A 130 0.34 19.29 2.01
N ARG A 131 0.36 19.94 0.83
CA ARG A 131 1.46 19.81 -0.14
C ARG A 131 2.82 20.19 0.43
N LYS A 132 2.90 21.27 1.22
CA LYS A 132 4.14 21.65 1.92
C LYS A 132 4.61 20.55 2.89
N ARG A 133 3.69 19.92 3.62
CA ARG A 133 4.03 18.78 4.50
C ARG A 133 4.49 17.57 3.69
N LEU A 134 3.86 17.30 2.54
CA LEU A 134 4.24 16.20 1.66
C LEU A 134 5.67 16.37 1.14
N LEU A 135 6.06 17.57 0.68
CA LEU A 135 7.45 17.84 0.28
C LEU A 135 8.46 17.64 1.42
N GLN A 136 8.08 18.03 2.65
CA GLN A 136 8.91 17.80 3.83
C GLN A 136 9.06 16.30 4.12
N ALA A 137 7.99 15.53 4.00
CA ALA A 137 8.01 14.08 4.18
C ALA A 137 8.85 13.39 3.11
N ILE A 138 8.67 13.76 1.84
CA ILE A 138 9.50 13.27 0.72
C ILE A 138 10.97 13.51 1.02
N LYS A 139 11.36 14.75 1.38
CA LYS A 139 12.76 15.09 1.69
C LYS A 139 13.32 14.24 2.83
N GLN A 140 12.53 14.00 3.89
CA GLN A 140 12.97 13.23 5.04
C GLN A 140 13.12 11.73 4.71
N LEU A 141 12.13 11.15 4.05
CA LEU A 141 12.17 9.74 3.63
C LEU A 141 13.27 9.50 2.61
N ASP A 142 13.51 10.49 1.75
CA ASP A 142 14.59 10.44 0.78
C ASP A 142 15.97 10.38 1.43
N ALA A 143 16.23 11.24 2.42
CA ALA A 143 17.49 11.21 3.17
C ALA A 143 17.63 9.94 4.03
N LEU A 144 16.52 9.39 4.51
CA LEU A 144 16.51 8.20 5.35
C LEU A 144 16.81 6.92 4.55
N PHE A 145 16.08 6.71 3.45
CA PHE A 145 16.15 5.45 2.70
C PHE A 145 17.09 5.50 1.50
N ASN A 146 17.50 6.70 1.06
CA ASN A 146 18.27 6.91 -0.17
C ASN A 146 17.70 6.12 -1.37
N PRO A 147 16.37 6.18 -1.63
CA PRO A 147 15.76 5.37 -2.67
C PRO A 147 16.15 5.88 -4.06
N ARG A 148 16.25 4.95 -5.01
CA ARG A 148 16.38 5.23 -6.45
C ARG A 148 15.16 6.00 -6.95
N VAL A 149 13.96 5.60 -6.52
CA VAL A 149 12.68 6.24 -6.89
C VAL A 149 11.71 6.22 -5.71
N ILE A 150 10.95 7.30 -5.54
CA ILE A 150 9.77 7.36 -4.68
C ILE A 150 8.52 7.41 -5.56
N TYR A 151 7.68 6.39 -5.46
CA TYR A 151 6.39 6.33 -6.13
C TYR A 151 5.30 6.84 -5.20
N ILE A 152 4.41 7.72 -5.70
CA ILE A 152 3.30 8.27 -4.90
C ILE A 152 1.97 7.98 -5.60
N GLY A 153 1.12 7.23 -4.92
CA GLY A 153 -0.22 6.90 -5.39
C GLY A 153 -1.30 7.14 -4.34
N GLY A 154 -2.43 6.45 -4.50
CA GLY A 154 -3.60 6.60 -3.64
C GLY A 154 -4.53 7.75 -4.05
N GLY A 155 -5.74 7.75 -3.48
CA GLY A 155 -6.81 8.66 -3.90
C GLY A 155 -6.52 10.16 -3.76
N ASN A 156 -5.56 10.55 -2.90
CA ASN A 156 -5.11 11.93 -2.75
C ASN A 156 -3.93 12.30 -3.68
N ALA A 157 -3.32 11.37 -4.42
CA ALA A 157 -2.23 11.67 -5.35
C ALA A 157 -2.64 12.72 -6.41
N LYS A 158 -3.90 12.70 -6.86
CA LYS A 158 -4.49 13.72 -7.76
C LYS A 158 -4.50 15.14 -7.20
N LYS A 159 -4.19 15.33 -5.90
CA LYS A 159 -4.10 16.65 -5.26
C LYS A 159 -2.66 17.17 -5.23
N ILE A 160 -1.71 16.43 -5.77
CA ILE A 160 -0.33 16.85 -5.96
C ILE A 160 -0.27 17.67 -7.26
N ASN A 161 -0.60 18.94 -7.16
CA ASN A 161 -0.47 19.92 -8.26
C ASN A 161 0.69 20.87 -7.96
N MET A 162 1.89 20.32 -7.86
CA MET A 162 3.15 21.04 -7.64
C MET A 162 4.29 20.28 -8.31
N SER A 163 5.41 20.97 -8.56
CA SER A 163 6.64 20.31 -8.97
C SER A 163 7.12 19.35 -7.88
N LEU A 164 7.57 18.17 -8.29
CA LEU A 164 8.15 17.16 -7.43
C LEU A 164 9.65 17.02 -7.77
N PRO A 165 10.49 16.55 -6.83
CA PRO A 165 11.86 16.19 -7.14
C PRO A 165 11.92 15.12 -8.25
N GLU A 166 13.00 15.11 -9.03
CA GLU A 166 13.15 14.26 -10.23
C GLU A 166 12.91 12.77 -9.97
N LYS A 167 13.39 12.25 -8.84
CA LYS A 167 13.21 10.84 -8.45
C LYS A 167 11.83 10.49 -7.89
N VAL A 168 10.88 11.42 -7.89
CA VAL A 168 9.54 11.20 -7.35
C VAL A 168 8.52 11.13 -8.48
N LYS A 169 7.80 10.01 -8.57
CA LYS A 169 6.84 9.72 -9.65
C LYS A 169 5.45 9.51 -9.09
N THR A 170 4.44 10.15 -9.68
CA THR A 170 3.04 9.83 -9.35
C THR A 170 2.55 8.62 -10.13
N THR A 171 1.73 7.78 -9.50
CA THR A 171 1.21 6.55 -10.10
C THR A 171 -0.31 6.58 -10.23
N HIS A 172 -0.85 5.80 -11.17
CA HIS A 172 -2.30 5.62 -11.32
C HIS A 172 -2.81 4.49 -10.44
N ASN A 173 -4.10 4.55 -10.05
CA ASN A 173 -4.72 3.54 -9.18
C ASN A 173 -4.74 2.12 -9.79
N ILE A 174 -4.65 2.01 -11.12
CA ILE A 174 -4.57 0.70 -11.81
C ILE A 174 -3.34 -0.12 -11.38
N ALA A 175 -2.34 0.53 -10.79
CA ALA A 175 -1.20 -0.10 -10.17
C ALA A 175 -1.57 -1.20 -9.16
N GLY A 176 -2.65 -1.04 -8.37
CA GLY A 176 -3.07 -2.07 -7.42
C GLY A 176 -3.49 -3.36 -8.13
N ILE A 177 -4.21 -3.25 -9.24
CA ILE A 177 -4.66 -4.41 -10.04
C ILE A 177 -3.47 -5.09 -10.71
N LEU A 178 -2.59 -4.31 -11.37
CA LEU A 178 -1.38 -4.84 -12.01
C LEU A 178 -0.42 -5.46 -10.99
N GLY A 179 -0.37 -4.90 -9.79
CA GLY A 179 0.37 -5.41 -8.66
C GLY A 179 -0.12 -6.77 -8.20
N GLY A 180 -1.44 -6.98 -8.15
CA GLY A 180 -2.03 -8.29 -7.87
C GLY A 180 -1.58 -9.38 -8.85
N ILE A 181 -1.35 -9.03 -10.13
CA ILE A 181 -0.80 -9.96 -11.13
C ILE A 181 0.69 -10.23 -10.86
N LYS A 182 1.48 -9.16 -10.69
CA LYS A 182 2.94 -9.25 -10.48
C LYS A 182 3.34 -9.90 -9.15
N LEU A 183 2.48 -9.84 -8.13
CA LEU A 183 2.68 -10.49 -6.84
C LEU A 183 2.98 -11.99 -6.99
N TRP A 184 2.45 -12.65 -8.00
CA TRP A 184 2.69 -14.08 -8.25
C TRP A 184 4.04 -14.39 -8.92
N ALA A 185 4.73 -13.38 -9.44
CA ALA A 185 6.11 -13.54 -9.91
C ALA A 185 7.12 -13.46 -8.75
N ASP A 186 6.69 -12.97 -7.60
CA ASP A 186 7.53 -12.92 -6.41
C ASP A 186 7.68 -14.32 -5.80
N LYS A 187 8.93 -14.77 -5.72
CA LYS A 187 9.35 -16.06 -5.18
C LYS A 187 9.71 -16.01 -3.70
N SER A 188 9.79 -14.82 -3.10
CA SER A 188 10.09 -14.65 -1.66
C SER A 188 8.95 -15.12 -0.75
N ASN A 189 7.72 -15.18 -1.28
CA ASN A 189 6.51 -15.67 -0.60
C ASN A 189 6.05 -17.05 -1.11
N SER A 190 6.98 -17.92 -1.48
CA SER A 190 6.67 -19.34 -1.67
C SER A 190 6.70 -20.04 -0.30
N PRO A 191 5.69 -20.87 0.04
CA PRO A 191 5.74 -21.69 1.24
C PRO A 191 6.93 -22.66 1.23
#